data_AF-A0A8J5CWI1-F1
#
_entry.id   AF-A0A8J5CWI1-F1
#
_cell.length_a   1.000
_cell.length_b   1.000
_cell.length_c   1.000
_cell.angle_alpha   90.00
_cell.angle_beta   90.00
_cell.angle_gamma   90.00
#
_symmetry.space_group_name_H-M   'P 1'
#
loop_
_entity.id
_entity.type
_entity.pdbx_description
1 polymer ?
#
loop_
_entity_poly.entity_id
_entity_poly.type
_entity_poly.pdbx_seq_one_letter_code
_entity_poly.pdbx_strand_id
1 'polypeptide(L)'
;MTPNPLTRELEARREGAWWRVYALPLVCLVLMSGATAYLAYAAFVSTHPRPHSIIIIPSNWSLHIANKSISVGGQVPGGVYTDLLAANVLNAGDFYYRYNDMDYRWVSKENWTYSTVMQVGGGVLNHSRVALVFEGLDTAAEVFLNDQEVGKANNMFTRYIFDVKNHLQVVFTGSGNVD
;
A
#
# COMPACT_ATOMS: atom_id res chain seq x y z
N MET A 1 -23.98 7.52 30.76
CA MET A 1 -22.62 7.21 30.24
C MET A 1 -22.78 6.20 29.12
N THR A 2 -22.53 6.61 27.88
CA THR A 2 -22.47 5.70 26.73
C THR A 2 -21.15 4.92 26.75
N PRO A 3 -21.14 3.61 26.49
CA PRO A 3 -19.90 2.83 26.51
C PRO A 3 -18.88 3.34 25.48
N ASN A 4 -17.59 3.26 25.81
CA ASN A 4 -16.48 3.66 24.95
C ASN A 4 -16.47 2.80 23.65
N PRO A 5 -16.26 3.39 22.46
CA PRO A 5 -16.15 2.63 21.20
C PRO A 5 -15.12 1.50 21.23
N LEU A 6 -14.00 1.68 21.95
CA LEU A 6 -12.93 0.69 22.07
C LEU A 6 -13.36 -0.53 22.90
N THR A 7 -14.23 -0.33 23.90
CA THR A 7 -14.77 -1.47 24.68
C THR A 7 -15.70 -2.35 23.83
N ARG A 8 -16.46 -1.77 22.89
CA ARG A 8 -17.27 -2.57 21.94
C ARG A 8 -16.43 -3.42 21.00
N GLU A 9 -15.32 -2.89 20.50
CA GLU A 9 -14.46 -3.64 19.58
C GLU A 9 -13.71 -4.76 20.32
N LEU A 10 -13.30 -4.52 21.57
CA LEU A 10 -12.68 -5.54 22.42
C LEU A 10 -13.68 -6.62 22.87
N GLU A 11 -14.93 -6.26 23.16
CA GLU A 11 -16.03 -7.21 23.44
C GLU A 11 -16.34 -8.07 22.21
N ALA A 12 -16.42 -7.47 21.01
CA ALA A 12 -16.62 -8.20 19.76
C ALA A 12 -15.48 -9.19 19.45
N ARG A 13 -14.24 -8.85 19.83
CA ARG A 13 -13.07 -9.76 19.73
C ARG A 13 -13.10 -10.86 20.79
N ARG A 14 -13.58 -10.58 22.01
CA ARG A 14 -13.70 -11.54 23.13
C ARG A 14 -14.81 -12.58 22.91
N GLU A 15 -15.89 -12.21 22.23
CA GLU A 15 -17.05 -13.08 21.99
C GLU A 15 -16.89 -14.06 20.81
N GLY A 16 -15.77 -14.04 20.08
CA GLY A 16 -15.51 -15.04 19.03
C GLY A 16 -16.59 -15.10 17.94
N ALA A 17 -17.25 -13.97 17.65
CA ALA A 17 -18.41 -13.92 16.74
C ALA A 17 -18.11 -14.43 15.32
N TRP A 18 -16.83 -14.52 14.93
CA TRP A 18 -16.41 -15.04 13.63
C TRP A 18 -16.74 -16.53 13.47
N TRP A 19 -16.52 -17.40 14.47
CA TRP A 19 -16.78 -18.84 14.29
C TRP A 19 -18.27 -19.20 14.30
N ARG A 20 -19.12 -18.40 14.95
CA ARG A 20 -20.59 -18.61 14.94
C ARG A 20 -21.21 -18.36 13.57
N VAL A 21 -20.67 -17.41 12.81
CA VAL A 21 -21.10 -17.13 11.43
C VAL A 21 -20.53 -18.14 10.44
N TYR A 22 -19.44 -18.86 10.75
CA TYR A 22 -18.95 -19.96 9.90
C TYR A 22 -19.66 -21.29 10.16
N ALA A 23 -20.20 -21.52 11.36
CA ALA A 23 -20.95 -22.73 11.68
C ALA A 23 -22.36 -22.74 11.05
N LEU A 24 -23.05 -21.59 10.97
CA LEU A 24 -24.41 -21.48 10.42
C LEU A 24 -24.53 -21.79 8.90
N PRO A 25 -23.64 -21.31 8.02
CA PRO A 25 -23.67 -21.65 6.59
C PRO A 25 -23.36 -23.12 6.35
N LEU A 26 -22.44 -23.71 7.14
CA LEU A 26 -22.09 -25.12 7.03
C LEU A 26 -23.24 -26.05 7.46
N VAL A 27 -24.03 -25.67 8.47
CA VAL A 27 -25.20 -26.46 8.90
C VAL A 27 -26.36 -26.35 7.89
N CYS A 28 -26.59 -25.19 7.27
CA CYS A 28 -27.63 -25.04 6.25
C CYS A 28 -27.30 -25.75 4.91
N LEU A 29 -26.02 -25.92 4.59
CA LEU A 29 -25.57 -26.57 3.35
C LEU A 29 -25.87 -28.07 3.28
N VAL A 30 -26.06 -28.74 4.43
CA VAL A 30 -26.31 -30.18 4.50
C VAL A 30 -27.79 -30.55 4.27
N LEU A 31 -28.71 -29.58 4.36
CA LEU A 31 -30.17 -29.80 4.20
C LEU A 31 -30.72 -29.35 2.84
N MET A 32 -29.89 -28.78 1.98
CA MET A 32 -30.27 -28.27 0.67
C MET A 32 -29.97 -29.33 -0.39
N SER A 33 -30.93 -29.61 -1.27
CA SER A 33 -30.73 -30.51 -2.42
C SER A 33 -29.49 -30.08 -3.20
N GLY A 34 -28.73 -31.02 -3.79
CA GLY A 34 -27.39 -30.75 -4.34
C GLY A 34 -27.29 -29.54 -5.28
N ALA A 35 -28.36 -29.20 -6.01
CA ALA A 35 -28.43 -28.02 -6.88
C ALA A 35 -28.43 -26.69 -6.11
N THR A 36 -29.14 -26.61 -4.98
CA THR A 36 -29.25 -25.38 -4.16
C THR A 36 -27.98 -25.16 -3.33
N ALA A 37 -27.40 -26.23 -2.80
CA ALA A 37 -26.07 -26.21 -2.18
C ALA A 37 -24.98 -25.73 -3.15
N TYR A 38 -25.00 -26.21 -4.40
CA TYR A 38 -24.04 -25.81 -5.43
C TYR A 38 -24.17 -24.34 -5.80
N LEU A 39 -25.40 -23.83 -6.01
CA LEU A 39 -25.63 -22.42 -6.31
C LEU A 39 -25.20 -21.50 -5.16
N ALA A 40 -25.46 -21.88 -3.90
CA ALA A 40 -25.00 -21.14 -2.74
C ALA A 40 -23.46 -21.14 -2.62
N TYR A 41 -22.81 -22.28 -2.89
CA TYR A 41 -21.35 -22.37 -2.91
C TYR A 41 -20.74 -21.57 -4.07
N ALA A 42 -21.30 -21.65 -5.27
CA ALA A 42 -20.85 -20.87 -6.42
C ALA A 42 -21.02 -19.36 -6.19
N ALA A 43 -22.13 -18.93 -5.59
CA ALA A 43 -22.34 -17.55 -5.19
C ALA A 43 -21.34 -17.10 -4.10
N PHE A 44 -21.04 -17.97 -3.13
CA PHE A 44 -20.04 -17.69 -2.10
C PHE A 44 -18.63 -17.54 -2.69
N VAL A 45 -18.22 -18.44 -3.59
CA VAL A 45 -16.93 -18.37 -4.29
C VAL A 45 -16.85 -17.15 -5.21
N SER A 46 -17.95 -16.79 -5.88
CA SER A 46 -18.05 -15.59 -6.74
C SER A 46 -17.92 -14.29 -5.95
N THR A 47 -18.52 -14.24 -4.75
CA THR A 47 -18.50 -13.05 -3.87
C THR A 47 -17.23 -12.94 -3.04
N HIS A 48 -16.46 -14.02 -2.90
CA HIS A 48 -15.19 -14.05 -2.16
C HIS A 48 -14.03 -14.51 -3.05
N PRO A 49 -13.65 -13.72 -4.07
CA PRO A 49 -12.46 -14.01 -4.85
C PRO A 49 -11.25 -14.04 -3.92
N ARG A 50 -10.51 -15.16 -3.92
CA ARG A 50 -9.23 -15.26 -3.22
C ARG A 50 -8.30 -14.15 -3.75
N PRO A 51 -7.50 -13.49 -2.90
CA PRO A 51 -6.52 -12.52 -3.38
C PRO A 51 -5.49 -13.27 -4.24
N HIS A 52 -5.64 -13.15 -5.56
CA HIS A 52 -4.72 -13.76 -6.51
C HIS A 52 -3.58 -12.78 -6.77
N SER A 53 -2.38 -13.17 -6.34
CA SER A 53 -1.08 -12.50 -6.57
C SER A 53 -0.81 -11.23 -5.77
N ILE A 54 0.16 -11.29 -4.84
CA ILE A 54 0.75 -10.12 -4.17
C ILE A 54 2.10 -9.84 -4.84
N ILE A 55 2.29 -8.61 -5.30
CA ILE A 55 3.55 -8.11 -5.85
C ILE A 55 4.09 -7.08 -4.87
N ILE A 56 5.30 -7.32 -4.37
CA ILE A 56 6.03 -6.35 -3.54
C ILE A 56 6.73 -5.36 -4.48
N ILE A 57 6.56 -4.07 -4.20
CA ILE A 57 7.21 -3.01 -4.97
C ILE A 57 8.74 -3.12 -4.73
N PRO A 58 9.57 -3.12 -5.80
CA PRO A 58 11.02 -3.28 -5.67
C PRO A 58 11.68 -2.12 -4.90
N SER A 59 12.93 -2.34 -4.47
CA SER A 59 13.71 -1.43 -3.63
C SER A 59 14.43 -0.31 -4.38
N ASN A 60 14.22 -0.16 -5.69
CA ASN A 60 14.83 0.89 -6.52
C ASN A 60 14.06 2.20 -6.44
N TRP A 61 13.95 2.75 -5.23
CA TRP A 61 13.34 4.06 -5.04
C TRP A 61 14.39 5.18 -5.18
N SER A 62 13.95 6.32 -5.67
CA SER A 62 14.68 7.58 -5.59
C SER A 62 13.90 8.57 -4.74
N LEU A 63 14.64 9.42 -4.05
CA LEU A 63 14.11 10.52 -3.25
C LEU A 63 14.63 11.83 -3.84
N HIS A 64 13.74 12.77 -4.12
CA HIS A 64 14.14 14.09 -4.59
C HIS A 64 13.30 15.20 -3.97
N ILE A 65 13.91 16.37 -3.88
CA ILE A 65 13.23 17.62 -3.51
C ILE A 65 12.49 18.21 -4.72
N ALA A 66 11.45 19.01 -4.49
CA ALA A 66 10.61 19.59 -5.54
C ALA A 66 11.38 20.33 -6.65
N ASN A 67 12.41 21.11 -6.30
CA ASN A 67 13.25 21.84 -7.27
C ASN A 67 14.37 21.00 -7.89
N LYS A 68 14.46 19.70 -7.54
CA LYS A 68 15.46 18.72 -7.99
C LYS A 68 16.92 19.09 -7.70
N SER A 69 17.20 20.04 -6.79
CA SER A 69 18.58 20.34 -6.37
C SER A 69 19.22 19.20 -5.58
N ILE A 70 18.40 18.37 -4.93
CA ILE A 70 18.78 17.16 -4.20
C ILE A 70 18.03 15.97 -4.79
N SER A 71 18.79 14.94 -5.18
CA SER A 71 18.25 13.68 -5.67
C SER A 71 19.18 12.55 -5.22
N VAL A 72 18.64 11.63 -4.42
CA VAL A 72 19.39 10.54 -3.79
C VAL A 72 18.66 9.21 -3.95
N GLY A 73 19.31 8.10 -3.61
CA GLY A 73 18.63 6.81 -3.48
C GLY A 73 17.65 6.85 -2.30
N GLY A 74 16.47 6.28 -2.48
CA GLY A 74 15.46 6.15 -1.44
C GLY A 74 15.33 4.71 -0.96
N GLN A 75 15.16 4.50 0.34
CA GLN A 75 14.86 3.19 0.92
C GLN A 75 13.40 3.16 1.36
N VAL A 76 12.64 2.17 0.85
CA VAL A 76 11.24 1.94 1.23
C VAL A 76 11.08 0.48 1.67
N PRO A 77 10.58 0.22 2.89
CA PRO A 77 10.17 1.18 3.92
C PRO A 77 11.34 1.99 4.50
N GLY A 78 11.11 3.28 4.80
CA GLY A 78 12.13 4.21 5.29
C GLY A 78 11.57 5.63 5.41
N GLY A 79 12.44 6.65 5.44
CA GLY A 79 12.03 8.04 5.53
C GLY A 79 13.11 9.03 5.05
N VAL A 80 12.67 10.27 4.82
CA VAL A 80 13.50 11.32 4.19
C VAL A 80 14.82 11.52 4.92
N TYR A 81 14.78 11.67 6.24
CA TYR A 81 15.97 11.92 7.05
C TYR A 81 17.00 10.78 6.97
N THR A 82 16.56 9.52 7.00
CA THR A 82 17.47 8.37 6.92
C THR A 82 18.12 8.24 5.54
N ASP A 83 17.37 8.55 4.47
CA ASP A 83 17.89 8.49 3.11
C ASP A 83 18.91 9.63 2.85
N LEU A 84 18.63 10.83 3.36
CA LEU A 84 19.56 11.95 3.25
C LEU A 84 20.85 11.74 4.08
N LEU A 85 20.77 11.07 5.23
CA LEU A 85 21.96 10.63 5.97
C LEU A 85 22.76 9.59 5.17
N ALA A 86 22.09 8.57 4.64
CA ALA A 86 22.75 7.50 3.87
C ALA A 86 23.47 8.06 2.63
N ALA A 87 22.92 9.13 2.05
CA ALA A 87 23.52 9.86 0.93
C ALA A 87 24.55 10.94 1.34
N ASN A 88 24.87 11.09 2.62
CA ASN A 88 25.74 12.13 3.18
C ASN A 88 25.31 13.59 2.84
N VAL A 89 24.02 13.82 2.60
CA VAL A 89 23.46 15.17 2.45
C VAL A 89 23.33 15.83 3.83
N LEU A 90 22.86 15.07 4.82
CA LEU A 90 22.95 15.45 6.23
C LEU A 90 24.26 14.86 6.77
N ASN A 91 25.29 15.68 6.94
CA ASN A 91 26.67 15.20 7.17
C ASN A 91 27.30 15.63 8.50
N ALA A 92 26.55 16.32 9.35
CA ALA A 92 27.01 16.75 10.69
C ALA A 92 26.93 15.62 11.75
N GLY A 93 26.61 14.40 11.33
CA GLY A 93 26.62 13.21 12.16
C GLY A 93 25.24 12.87 12.74
N ASP A 94 25.23 12.40 13.99
CA ASP A 94 24.01 11.96 14.69
C ASP A 94 22.98 13.09 14.83
N PHE A 95 21.72 12.82 14.50
CA PHE A 95 20.60 13.74 14.68
C PHE A 95 20.45 14.25 16.11
N TYR A 96 20.76 13.41 17.09
CA TYR A 96 20.58 13.73 18.50
C TYR A 96 21.75 14.56 19.07
N TYR A 97 22.78 14.83 18.26
CA TYR A 97 23.96 15.54 18.71
C TYR A 97 23.81 17.06 18.59
N ARG A 98 23.98 17.76 19.71
CA ARG A 98 24.00 19.24 19.82
C ARG A 98 22.77 19.90 19.18
N TYR A 99 22.99 20.69 18.13
CA TYR A 99 22.01 21.52 17.45
C TYR A 99 21.69 20.99 16.05
N ASN A 100 22.05 19.74 15.75
CA ASN A 100 21.76 19.13 14.45
C ASN A 100 20.25 19.11 14.16
N ASP A 101 19.40 19.06 15.20
CA ASP A 101 17.95 19.23 15.06
C ASP A 101 17.58 20.59 14.43
N MET A 102 18.30 21.66 14.77
CA MET A 102 18.12 23.00 14.24
C MET A 102 18.68 23.10 12.82
N ASP A 103 19.87 22.55 12.60
CA ASP A 103 20.56 22.60 11.32
C ASP A 103 19.80 21.82 10.23
N TYR A 104 19.02 20.80 10.60
CA TYR A 104 18.26 19.97 9.66
C TYR A 104 16.76 20.32 9.58
N ARG A 105 16.30 21.40 10.21
CA ARG A 105 14.87 21.80 10.16
C ARG A 105 14.40 22.11 8.76
N TRP A 106 15.29 22.57 7.88
CA TRP A 106 14.94 22.89 6.49
C TRP A 106 14.33 21.68 5.77
N VAL A 107 14.74 20.45 6.11
CA VAL A 107 14.22 19.21 5.51
C VAL A 107 12.70 19.12 5.67
N SER A 108 12.18 19.42 6.86
CA SER A 108 10.74 19.39 7.16
C SER A 108 9.92 20.50 6.50
N LYS A 109 10.58 21.55 5.99
CA LYS A 109 9.92 22.70 5.34
C LYS A 109 9.75 22.52 3.84
N GLU A 110 10.33 21.46 3.29
CA GLU A 110 10.36 21.16 1.87
C GLU A 110 9.48 19.96 1.56
N ASN A 111 9.00 19.91 0.32
CA ASN A 111 8.28 18.75 -0.19
C ASN A 111 9.26 17.75 -0.80
N TRP A 112 9.03 16.48 -0.48
CA TRP A 112 9.87 15.37 -0.89
C TRP A 112 9.05 14.36 -1.69
N THR A 113 9.63 13.87 -2.78
CA THR A 113 8.99 12.93 -3.67
C THR A 113 9.80 11.65 -3.73
N TYR A 114 9.17 10.55 -3.32
CA TYR A 114 9.63 9.20 -3.57
C TYR A 114 9.13 8.73 -4.93
N SER A 115 10.00 8.13 -5.74
CA SER A 115 9.64 7.59 -7.06
C SER A 115 10.31 6.26 -7.32
N THR A 116 9.60 5.36 -8.00
CA THR A 116 10.16 4.10 -8.47
C THR A 116 9.49 3.69 -9.78
N VAL A 117 10.15 2.82 -10.52
CA VAL A 117 9.63 2.21 -11.74
C VAL A 117 9.63 0.71 -11.53
N MET A 118 8.48 0.09 -11.79
CA MET A 118 8.32 -1.35 -11.72
C MET A 118 7.59 -1.88 -12.96
N GLN A 119 8.00 -3.05 -13.39
CA GLN A 119 7.30 -3.81 -14.41
C GLN A 119 6.55 -4.95 -13.73
N VAL A 120 5.28 -5.10 -14.09
CA VAL A 120 4.46 -6.22 -13.63
C VAL A 120 4.19 -7.16 -14.80
N GLY A 121 4.10 -8.46 -14.51
CA GLY A 121 3.79 -9.46 -15.55
C GLY A 121 2.42 -9.18 -16.19
N GLY A 122 2.29 -9.47 -17.49
CA GLY A 122 1.06 -9.19 -18.25
C GLY A 122 -0.21 -9.81 -17.67
N GLY A 123 -0.09 -10.89 -16.88
CA GLY A 123 -1.20 -11.51 -16.16
C GLY A 123 -1.90 -10.58 -15.16
N VAL A 124 -1.24 -9.52 -14.68
CA VAL A 124 -1.86 -8.53 -13.78
C VAL A 124 -3.04 -7.81 -14.46
N LEU A 125 -2.94 -7.62 -15.77
CA LEU A 125 -4.02 -7.01 -16.57
C LEU A 125 -5.22 -7.95 -16.78
N ASN A 126 -5.14 -9.22 -16.39
CA ASN A 126 -6.28 -10.14 -16.47
C ASN A 126 -7.15 -10.13 -15.19
N HIS A 127 -6.68 -9.54 -14.09
CA HIS A 127 -7.48 -9.45 -12.87
C HIS A 127 -8.58 -8.40 -13.00
N SER A 128 -9.76 -8.68 -12.45
CA SER A 128 -10.89 -7.74 -12.43
C SER A 128 -10.62 -6.49 -11.58
N ARG A 129 -9.70 -6.60 -10.61
CA ARG A 129 -9.26 -5.52 -9.74
C ARG A 129 -7.76 -5.60 -9.50
N VAL A 130 -7.09 -4.46 -9.47
CA VAL A 130 -5.68 -4.35 -9.08
C VAL A 130 -5.59 -3.20 -8.08
N ALA A 131 -5.05 -3.47 -6.90
CA ALA A 131 -4.96 -2.49 -5.83
C ALA A 131 -3.50 -2.19 -5.47
N LEU A 132 -3.19 -0.91 -5.31
CA LEU A 132 -1.96 -0.44 -4.69
C LEU A 132 -2.21 -0.26 -3.20
N VAL A 133 -1.42 -0.95 -2.38
CA VAL A 133 -1.59 -0.98 -0.92
C VAL A 133 -0.39 -0.34 -0.24
N PHE A 134 -0.65 0.67 0.57
CA PHE A 134 0.33 1.24 1.49
C PHE A 134 -0.07 0.91 2.92
N GLU A 135 0.80 0.20 3.64
CA GLU A 135 0.60 -0.12 5.05
C GLU A 135 0.73 1.13 5.95
N GLY A 136 1.44 2.16 5.49
CA GLY A 136 1.52 3.47 6.13
C GLY A 136 2.19 4.49 5.21
N LEU A 137 1.73 5.74 5.30
CA LEU A 137 2.30 6.91 4.62
C LEU A 137 2.38 8.05 5.64
N ASP A 138 3.58 8.54 5.94
CA ASP A 138 3.80 9.61 6.91
C ASP A 138 4.00 10.96 6.21
N THR A 139 3.06 11.91 6.28
CA THR A 139 1.66 11.75 6.73
C THR A 139 0.71 12.29 5.67
N ALA A 140 0.95 13.53 5.22
CA ALA A 140 0.26 14.12 4.09
C ALA A 140 1.01 13.75 2.81
N ALA A 141 0.38 12.97 1.94
CA ALA A 141 0.98 12.51 0.69
C ALA A 141 -0.05 12.46 -0.45
N GLU A 142 0.42 12.72 -1.66
CA GLU A 142 -0.32 12.49 -2.90
C GLU A 142 0.35 11.33 -3.63
N VAL A 143 -0.44 10.37 -4.09
CA VAL A 143 0.06 9.16 -4.74
C VAL A 143 -0.27 9.23 -6.21
N PHE A 144 0.77 9.13 -7.04
CA PHE A 144 0.66 9.12 -8.49
C PHE A 144 1.11 7.76 -9.05
N LEU A 145 0.42 7.30 -10.09
CA LEU A 145 0.84 6.18 -10.91
C LEU A 145 0.73 6.60 -12.38
N ASN A 146 1.84 6.48 -13.12
CA ASN A 146 1.90 6.91 -14.53
C ASN A 146 1.37 8.33 -14.74
N ASP A 147 1.86 9.26 -13.92
CA ASP A 147 1.50 10.69 -13.90
C ASP A 147 0.01 11.00 -13.60
N GLN A 148 -0.77 10.02 -13.16
CA GLN A 148 -2.16 10.20 -12.75
C GLN A 148 -2.30 10.03 -11.24
N GLU A 149 -2.99 10.98 -10.58
CA GLU A 149 -3.27 10.90 -9.15
C GLU A 149 -4.25 9.74 -8.87
N VAL A 150 -3.83 8.78 -8.05
CA VAL A 150 -4.66 7.63 -7.66
C VAL A 150 -5.23 7.75 -6.25
N GLY A 151 -4.73 8.71 -5.46
CA GLY A 151 -5.28 9.02 -4.14
C GLY A 151 -4.37 9.90 -3.28
N LYS A 152 -4.89 10.22 -2.09
CA LYS A 152 -4.19 11.04 -1.08
C LYS A 152 -4.20 10.35 0.28
N ALA A 153 -3.18 10.63 1.07
CA ALA A 153 -3.05 10.22 2.47
C ALA A 153 -2.94 11.45 3.37
N ASN A 154 -3.47 11.36 4.58
CA ASN A 154 -3.43 12.43 5.59
C ASN A 154 -3.26 11.91 7.03
N ASN A 155 -2.93 10.63 7.21
CA ASN A 155 -2.83 9.98 8.51
C ASN A 155 -1.86 8.77 8.43
N MET A 156 -0.77 8.83 9.18
CA MET A 156 0.27 7.79 9.18
C MET A 156 -0.15 6.45 9.81
N PHE A 157 -1.22 6.43 10.59
CA PHE A 157 -1.68 5.23 11.30
C PHE A 157 -2.74 4.43 10.52
N THR A 158 -3.04 4.85 9.28
CA THR A 158 -4.09 4.25 8.45
C THR A 158 -3.47 3.52 7.26
N ARG A 159 -3.98 2.33 6.96
CA ARG A 159 -3.68 1.62 5.72
C ARG A 159 -4.46 2.27 4.57
N TYR A 160 -3.78 2.52 3.45
CA TYR A 160 -4.38 3.04 2.22
C TYR A 160 -4.42 1.97 1.13
N ILE A 161 -5.56 1.87 0.44
CA ILE A 161 -5.78 0.91 -0.64
C ILE A 161 -6.42 1.66 -1.81
N PHE A 162 -5.68 1.81 -2.90
CA PHE A 162 -6.13 2.51 -4.10
C PHE A 162 -6.37 1.51 -5.23
N ASP A 163 -7.52 1.60 -5.92
CA ASP A 163 -7.74 0.81 -7.14
C ASP A 163 -7.01 1.46 -8.31
N VAL A 164 -6.03 0.73 -8.85
CA VAL A 164 -5.12 1.24 -9.87
C VAL A 164 -5.27 0.51 -11.21
N LYS A 165 -6.28 -0.36 -11.34
CA LYS A 165 -6.47 -1.18 -12.54
C LYS A 165 -6.42 -0.39 -13.85
N ASN A 166 -7.13 0.74 -13.87
CA ASN A 166 -7.29 1.58 -15.05
C ASN A 166 -6.12 2.55 -15.28
N HIS A 167 -5.15 2.59 -14.37
CA HIS A 167 -3.98 3.45 -14.42
C HIS A 167 -2.73 2.70 -14.92
N LEU A 168 -2.80 1.37 -15.08
CA LEU A 168 -1.69 0.56 -15.59
C LEU A 168 -1.48 0.75 -17.09
N GLN A 169 -0.22 0.78 -17.51
CA GLN A 169 0.18 0.91 -18.91
C GLN A 169 0.94 -0.33 -19.38
N VAL A 170 0.73 -0.72 -20.63
CA VAL A 170 1.48 -1.79 -21.28
C VAL A 170 2.75 -1.19 -21.88
N VAL A 171 3.91 -1.67 -21.42
CA VAL A 171 5.21 -1.29 -21.99
C VAL A 171 5.69 -2.42 -22.88
N PHE A 172 5.88 -2.14 -24.17
CA PHE A 172 6.52 -3.07 -25.10
C PHE A 172 8.04 -2.88 -25.00
N THR A 173 8.74 -3.82 -24.36
CA THR A 173 10.20 -3.89 -24.49
C THR A 173 10.52 -4.41 -25.89
N GLY A 174 10.76 -3.50 -26.83
CA GLY A 174 11.22 -3.87 -28.16
C GLY A 174 12.52 -4.66 -28.09
N SER A 175 12.58 -5.77 -28.81
CA SER A 175 13.84 -6.44 -29.14
C SER A 175 14.68 -5.48 -29.99
N GLY A 176 15.71 -4.89 -29.38
CA GLY A 176 16.75 -4.21 -30.15
C GLY A 176 17.53 -5.24 -30.97
N ASN A 177 17.32 -5.22 -32.29
CA ASN A 177 18.34 -5.30 -33.35
C ASN A 177 17.69 -5.59 -34.71
N VAL A 178 17.49 -4.53 -35.49
CA VAL A 178 17.65 -4.40 -36.97
C VAL A 178 17.78 -2.87 -37.13
N ASP A 179 18.89 -2.25 -37.52
CA ASP A 179 19.82 -2.50 -38.63
C ASP A 179 21.30 -2.33 -38.22
#